data_AF-A0A8R1DHH9-F1
#
_entry.id   AF-A0A8R1DHH9-F1
#
_cell.length_a   1.000
_cell.length_b   1.000
_cell.length_c   1.000
_cell.angle_alpha   90.00
_cell.angle_beta   90.00
_cell.angle_gamma   90.00
#
_symmetry.space_group_name_H-M   'P 1'
#
loop_
_entity.id
_entity.type
_entity.pdbx_description
1 polymer ?
#
loop_
_entity_poly.entity_id
_entity_poly.type
_entity_poly.pdbx_seq_one_letter_code
_entity_poly.pdbx_strand_id
1 'polypeptide(L)'
;MIKHPTSFKLVSPLFEINEKAKLKETEETVLYEGNDYQPSNSFIILINLPGSVRGICPLAPNNVNTMAGGAIAASNLGFDNVKAKLIADPKMTDWHVVEVRVEGEDGFEVITRRNNPAKPGAVTGQLTYFSFLSSIKESRFKPIGVNIC
;
A
#
# COMPACT_ATOMS: atom_id res chain seq x y z
N MET A 1 -4.70 -0.23 0.46
CA MET A 1 -4.47 -1.56 1.08
C MET A 1 -5.30 -1.64 2.34
N ILE A 2 -5.94 -2.77 2.57
CA ILE A 2 -6.86 -3.00 3.69
C ILE A 2 -6.43 -4.29 4.38
N LYS A 3 -6.31 -4.27 5.71
CA LYS A 3 -6.02 -5.44 6.54
C LYS A 3 -6.71 -5.33 7.88
N HIS A 4 -6.74 -6.45 8.62
CA HIS A 4 -7.09 -6.45 10.03
C HIS A 4 -6.12 -5.54 10.82
N PRO A 5 -6.59 -4.76 11.82
CA PRO A 5 -5.74 -3.89 12.64
C PRO A 5 -4.54 -4.60 13.29
N THR A 6 -4.70 -5.88 13.66
CA THR A 6 -3.62 -6.68 14.28
C THR A 6 -2.54 -7.13 13.29
N SER A 7 -2.77 -7.00 11.97
CA SER A 7 -1.84 -7.40 10.91
C SER A 7 -0.86 -6.29 10.50
N PHE A 8 -0.97 -5.11 11.11
CA PHE A 8 -0.09 -3.98 10.82
C PHE A 8 1.10 -3.90 11.79
N LYS A 9 2.27 -3.57 11.23
CA LYS A 9 3.49 -3.19 11.95
C LYS A 9 3.82 -1.76 11.53
N LEU A 10 3.44 -0.81 12.38
CA LEU A 10 3.43 0.62 12.09
C LEU A 10 4.38 1.36 13.02
N VAL A 11 4.84 2.50 12.55
CA VAL A 11 5.56 3.50 13.33
C VAL A 11 4.59 4.66 13.62
N SER A 12 4.84 5.41 14.69
CA SER A 12 4.08 6.63 15.01
C SER A 12 4.12 7.62 13.83
N PRO A 13 3.01 8.33 13.55
CA PRO A 13 1.78 8.38 14.34
C PRO A 13 0.75 7.29 13.98
N LEU A 14 1.03 6.42 13.00
CA LEU A 14 0.05 5.44 12.52
C LEU A 14 -0.19 4.31 13.52
N PHE A 15 0.83 4.02 14.32
CA PHE A 15 0.74 3.06 15.41
C PHE A 15 -0.40 3.41 16.37
N GLU A 16 -0.45 4.63 16.88
CA GLU A 16 -1.43 5.08 17.85
C GLU A 16 -2.86 5.10 17.28
N ILE A 17 -3.00 5.45 16.00
CA ILE A 17 -4.29 5.40 15.30
C ILE A 17 -4.77 3.95 15.18
N ASN A 18 -3.87 3.02 14.86
CA ASN A 18 -4.19 1.61 14.71
C ASN A 18 -4.49 0.92 16.06
N GLU A 19 -3.85 1.34 17.17
CA GLU A 19 -4.23 0.85 18.50
C GLU A 19 -5.68 1.19 18.83
N LYS A 20 -6.16 2.38 18.45
CA LYS A 20 -7.58 2.74 18.57
C LYS A 20 -8.45 1.90 17.63
N ALA A 21 -7.99 1.64 16.41
CA ALA A 21 -8.72 0.81 15.44
C ALA A 21 -8.91 -0.64 15.92
N LYS A 22 -7.97 -1.20 16.69
CA LYS A 22 -8.12 -2.54 17.30
C LYS A 22 -9.27 -2.65 18.30
N LEU A 23 -9.67 -1.53 18.91
CA LEU A 23 -10.77 -1.48 19.88
C LEU A 23 -12.14 -1.40 19.19
N LYS A 24 -12.17 -1.11 17.88
CA LYS A 24 -13.40 -1.08 17.10
C LYS A 24 -13.75 -2.50 16.67
N GLU A 25 -15.02 -2.88 16.74
CA GLU A 25 -15.47 -4.22 16.34
C GLU A 25 -15.91 -4.29 14.88
N THR A 26 -16.42 -3.19 14.31
CA THR A 26 -17.10 -3.24 13.01
C THR A 26 -16.77 -2.09 12.06
N GLU A 27 -16.13 -1.04 12.55
CA GLU A 27 -15.88 0.18 11.78
C GLU A 27 -14.42 0.21 11.32
N GLU A 28 -14.23 0.38 10.01
CA GLU A 28 -12.90 0.57 9.44
C GLU A 28 -12.31 1.94 9.83
N THR A 29 -10.98 2.02 9.83
CA THR A 29 -10.24 3.23 10.17
C THR A 29 -9.22 3.49 9.09
N VAL A 30 -9.32 4.65 8.45
CA VAL A 30 -8.29 5.14 7.55
C VAL A 30 -7.07 5.53 8.38
N LEU A 31 -5.98 4.77 8.25
CA LEU A 31 -4.73 5.05 8.92
C LEU A 31 -3.95 6.13 8.17
N TYR A 32 -3.99 6.07 6.84
CA TYR A 32 -3.26 6.99 5.96
C TYR A 32 -4.04 7.15 4.67
N GLU A 33 -4.12 8.37 4.17
CA GLU A 33 -4.74 8.68 2.88
C GLU A 33 -4.05 9.88 2.24
N GLY A 34 -3.80 9.77 0.94
CA GLY A 34 -3.34 10.89 0.16
C GLY A 34 -4.47 11.72 -0.38
N ASN A 35 -4.52 12.96 0.10
CA ASN A 35 -5.38 13.98 -0.46
C ASN A 35 -4.70 14.63 -1.66
N ASP A 36 -5.51 15.06 -2.63
CA ASP A 36 -5.10 15.94 -3.73
C ASP A 36 -4.70 17.31 -3.18
N TYR A 37 -3.43 17.46 -2.77
CA TYR A 37 -2.90 18.78 -2.50
C TYR A 37 -2.60 19.50 -3.82
N GLN A 38 -3.47 20.45 -4.19
CA GLN A 38 -3.14 21.49 -5.18
C GLN A 38 -2.40 22.64 -4.46
N PRO A 39 -1.18 23.03 -4.89
CA PRO A 39 -0.47 24.11 -4.25
C PRO A 39 -1.07 25.46 -4.65
N SER A 40 -1.93 26.03 -3.82
CA SER A 40 -2.17 27.49 -3.83
C SER A 40 -1.14 28.14 -2.93
N ASN A 41 -0.03 28.61 -3.52
CA ASN A 41 0.98 29.50 -2.91
C ASN A 41 1.25 29.30 -1.42
N SER A 42 2.26 28.50 -1.05
CA SER A 42 2.89 28.56 0.27
C SER A 42 4.22 27.82 0.27
N PHE A 43 5.31 28.58 0.43
CA PHE A 43 6.63 28.09 0.79
C PHE A 43 6.57 27.41 2.17
N ILE A 44 6.31 26.10 2.20
CA ILE A 44 6.68 25.24 3.32
C ILE A 44 7.20 23.93 2.71
N ILE A 45 8.53 23.79 2.69
CA ILE A 45 9.20 22.51 2.46
C ILE A 45 8.96 21.66 3.71
N LEU A 46 7.80 21.00 3.76
CA LEU A 46 7.59 19.89 4.68
C LEU A 46 8.10 18.63 3.97
N ILE A 47 9.11 18.00 4.56
CA ILE A 47 9.67 16.68 4.22
C ILE A 47 8.64 15.56 4.52
N ASN A 48 7.35 15.85 4.36
CA ASN A 48 6.22 14.95 4.55
C ASN A 48 5.34 15.16 3.33
N LEU A 49 5.57 14.37 2.28
CA LEU A 49 4.63 14.26 1.16
C LEU A 49 3.36 13.64 1.72
N PRO A 50 2.33 14.43 2.05
CA PRO A 50 1.14 13.89 2.69
C PRO A 50 0.39 13.13 1.60
N GLY A 51 0.40 11.82 1.69
CA GLY A 51 -0.37 10.96 0.81
C GLY A 51 0.35 10.12 -0.21
N SER A 52 1.65 10.30 -0.41
CA SER A 52 2.38 9.54 -1.43
C SER A 52 2.89 8.21 -0.90
N VAL A 53 3.27 7.32 -1.81
CA VAL A 53 3.98 6.08 -1.44
C VAL A 53 5.29 6.41 -0.72
N ARG A 54 6.00 7.50 -1.08
CA ARG A 54 7.19 7.93 -0.33
C ARG A 54 6.88 8.22 1.13
N GLY A 55 5.78 8.93 1.41
CA GLY A 55 5.41 9.33 2.75
C GLY A 55 5.00 8.17 3.66
N ILE A 56 4.30 7.16 3.11
CA ILE A 56 3.84 6.00 3.91
C ILE A 56 4.95 4.96 4.16
N CYS A 57 5.95 4.84 3.29
CA CYS A 57 7.04 3.88 3.42
C CYS A 57 7.74 3.88 4.79
N PRO A 58 8.19 5.03 5.35
CA PRO A 58 8.81 5.04 6.68
C PRO A 58 7.83 4.72 7.82
N LEU A 59 6.53 4.94 7.62
CA LEU A 59 5.51 4.77 8.67
C LEU A 59 4.94 3.34 8.72
N ALA A 60 5.00 2.59 7.62
CA ALA A 60 4.48 1.23 7.52
C ALA A 60 5.44 0.27 6.78
N PRO A 61 6.73 0.21 7.18
CA PRO A 61 7.80 -0.40 6.39
C PRO A 61 7.62 -1.89 6.10
N ASN A 62 6.87 -2.63 6.93
CA ASN A 62 6.60 -4.05 6.70
C ASN A 62 5.32 -4.33 5.92
N ASN A 63 4.50 -3.31 5.65
CA ASN A 63 3.17 -3.51 5.09
C ASN A 63 3.04 -2.97 3.67
N VAL A 64 3.82 -1.97 3.28
CA VAL A 64 3.60 -1.25 2.00
C VAL A 64 4.53 -1.66 0.86
N ASN A 65 5.22 -2.81 0.96
CA ASN A 65 6.09 -3.32 -0.12
C ASN A 65 5.38 -3.43 -1.47
N THR A 66 4.09 -3.83 -1.48
CA THR A 66 3.31 -3.87 -2.73
C THR A 66 3.05 -2.48 -3.30
N MET A 67 2.84 -1.46 -2.47
CA MET A 67 2.70 -0.08 -2.94
C MET A 67 4.02 0.44 -3.50
N ALA A 68 5.13 0.16 -2.81
CA ALA A 68 6.47 0.50 -3.28
C ALA A 68 6.78 -0.17 -4.63
N GLY A 69 6.44 -1.46 -4.79
CA GLY A 69 6.55 -2.16 -6.07
C GLY A 69 5.71 -1.51 -7.17
N GLY A 70 4.47 -1.13 -6.86
CA GLY A 70 3.60 -0.38 -7.78
C GLY A 70 4.19 0.97 -8.19
N ALA A 71 4.79 1.70 -7.25
CA ALA A 71 5.46 2.97 -7.51
C ALA A 71 6.72 2.82 -8.38
N ILE A 72 7.47 1.73 -8.24
CA ILE A 72 8.60 1.42 -9.13
C ILE A 72 8.10 1.08 -10.54
N ALA A 73 7.00 0.32 -10.65
CA ALA A 73 6.42 -0.06 -11.93
C ALA A 73 5.77 1.11 -12.68
N ALA A 74 5.18 2.06 -11.95
CA ALA A 74 4.63 3.31 -12.48
C ALA A 74 5.74 4.33 -12.75
N SER A 75 6.61 4.04 -13.72
CA SER A 75 7.85 4.79 -13.99
C SER A 75 7.66 6.29 -14.25
N ASN A 76 6.49 6.71 -14.75
CA ASN A 76 6.12 8.11 -14.96
C ASN A 76 5.62 8.83 -13.70
N LEU A 77 5.22 8.09 -12.66
CA LEU A 77 4.69 8.64 -11.41
C LEU A 77 5.70 8.53 -10.26
N GLY A 78 6.32 7.36 -10.10
CA GLY A 78 7.26 7.08 -9.03
C GLY A 78 6.63 7.16 -7.63
N PHE A 79 7.48 7.20 -6.60
CA PHE A 79 7.04 7.22 -5.20
C PHE A 79 6.33 8.51 -4.78
N ASP A 80 6.60 9.61 -5.49
CA ASP A 80 6.11 10.94 -5.14
C ASP A 80 4.68 11.17 -5.64
N ASN A 81 4.35 10.65 -6.83
CA ASN A 81 3.05 10.89 -7.45
C ASN A 81 2.09 9.70 -7.36
N VAL A 82 2.54 8.51 -6.95
CA VAL A 82 1.61 7.43 -6.58
C VAL A 82 1.05 7.72 -5.20
N LYS A 83 -0.28 7.85 -5.13
CA LYS A 83 -1.01 8.03 -3.87
C LYS A 83 -1.14 6.71 -3.12
N ALA A 84 -1.10 6.78 -1.78
CA ALA A 84 -1.28 5.66 -0.90
C ALA A 84 -2.50 5.84 0.00
N LYS A 85 -3.25 4.75 0.19
CA LYS A 85 -4.33 4.65 1.18
C LYS A 85 -4.18 3.37 1.98
N LEU A 86 -4.14 3.50 3.30
CA LEU A 86 -4.00 2.40 4.26
C LEU A 86 -5.21 2.38 5.18
N ILE A 87 -5.91 1.26 5.24
CA ILE A 87 -7.14 1.09 6.00
C ILE A 87 -7.00 -0.10 6.93
N ALA A 88 -7.36 0.11 8.20
CA ALA A 88 -7.52 -0.94 9.20
C ALA A 88 -8.99 -1.28 9.37
N ASP A 89 -9.37 -2.49 8.99
CA ASP A 89 -10.76 -2.96 9.06
C ASP A 89 -10.85 -4.23 9.94
N PRO A 90 -11.48 -4.16 11.12
CA PRO A 90 -11.68 -5.31 12.00
C PRO A 90 -12.41 -6.50 11.34
N LYS A 91 -13.17 -6.26 10.26
CA LYS A 91 -13.87 -7.31 9.51
C LYS A 91 -12.97 -8.10 8.55
N MET A 92 -11.72 -7.68 8.35
CA MET A 92 -10.77 -8.38 7.48
C MET A 92 -10.17 -9.62 8.13
N THR A 93 -11.01 -10.59 8.47
CA THR A 93 -10.63 -11.82 9.18
C THR A 93 -9.93 -12.86 8.31
N ASP A 94 -10.16 -12.82 7.00
CA ASP A 94 -9.72 -13.89 6.09
C ASP A 94 -8.82 -13.39 4.96
N TRP A 95 -8.67 -12.07 4.81
CA TRP A 95 -8.05 -11.48 3.63
C TRP A 95 -7.18 -10.27 3.95
N HIS A 96 -6.08 -10.15 3.21
CA HIS A 96 -5.43 -8.87 2.93
C HIS A 96 -5.85 -8.38 1.55
N VAL A 97 -6.27 -7.14 1.46
CA VAL A 97 -6.76 -6.55 0.22
C VAL A 97 -5.78 -5.50 -0.28
N VAL A 98 -5.43 -5.59 -1.56
CA VAL A 98 -4.74 -4.53 -2.27
C VAL A 98 -5.62 -4.07 -3.41
N GLU A 99 -5.83 -2.77 -3.48
CA GLU A 99 -6.50 -2.12 -4.61
C GLU A 99 -5.53 -1.17 -5.28
N VAL A 100 -5.57 -1.17 -6.61
CA VAL A 100 -4.86 -0.23 -7.46
C VAL A 100 -5.91 0.42 -8.35
N ARG A 101 -6.04 1.74 -8.23
CA ARG A 101 -6.83 2.57 -9.14
C ARG A 101 -5.86 3.32 -10.04
N VAL A 102 -6.13 3.29 -11.34
CA VAL A 102 -5.41 4.05 -12.36
C VAL A 102 -6.42 4.89 -13.10
N GLU A 103 -6.11 6.17 -13.25
CA GLU A 103 -6.89 7.14 -14.01
C GLU A 103 -6.03 7.62 -15.18
N GLY A 104 -6.64 7.71 -16.36
CA GLY A 104 -6.03 8.17 -17.60
C GLY A 104 -6.82 9.33 -18.22
N GLU A 105 -6.42 9.74 -19.41
CA GLU A 105 -7.12 10.78 -20.18
C GLU A 105 -8.58 10.39 -20.47
N ASP A 106 -9.41 11.39 -20.75
CA ASP A 106 -10.83 11.24 -21.12
C ASP A 106 -11.68 10.44 -20.12
N GLY A 107 -11.30 10.45 -18.85
CA GLY A 107 -12.03 9.75 -17.78
C GLY A 107 -11.84 8.24 -17.79
N PHE A 108 -10.80 7.73 -18.46
CA PHE A 108 -10.41 6.32 -18.39
C PHE A 108 -10.07 5.94 -16.95
N GLU A 109 -10.74 4.92 -16.40
CA GLU A 109 -10.49 4.42 -15.05
C GLU A 109 -10.38 2.89 -15.05
N VAL A 110 -9.37 2.39 -14.36
CA VAL A 110 -9.21 0.95 -14.07
C VAL A 110 -9.01 0.76 -12.59
N ILE A 111 -9.81 -0.13 -12.00
CA ILE A 111 -9.66 -0.56 -10.61
C ILE A 111 -9.38 -2.06 -10.59
N THR A 112 -8.21 -2.42 -10.06
CA THR A 112 -7.85 -3.82 -9.83
C THR A 112 -7.83 -4.10 -8.34
N ARG A 113 -8.53 -5.16 -7.91
CA ARG A 113 -8.58 -5.61 -6.52
C ARG A 113 -8.01 -7.02 -6.40
N ARG A 114 -7.01 -7.18 -5.51
CA ARG A 114 -6.43 -8.47 -5.15
C ARG A 114 -6.76 -8.80 -3.70
N ASN A 115 -7.46 -9.91 -3.48
CA ASN A 115 -7.72 -10.48 -2.17
C ASN A 115 -6.73 -11.63 -1.93
N ASN A 116 -5.87 -11.51 -0.91
CA ASN A 116 -4.86 -12.52 -0.56
C ASN A 116 -5.22 -13.15 0.80
N PRO A 117 -5.45 -14.46 0.88
CA PRO A 117 -5.81 -15.12 2.14
C PRO A 117 -4.82 -14.82 3.27
N ALA A 118 -5.34 -14.37 4.41
CA ALA A 118 -4.56 -14.07 5.61
C ALA A 118 -5.45 -14.03 6.86
N LYS A 119 -4.97 -14.61 7.96
CA LYS A 119 -5.64 -14.54 9.27
C LYS A 119 -5.25 -13.25 10.02
N PRO A 120 -6.04 -12.81 11.02
CA PRO A 120 -5.67 -11.68 11.87
C PRO A 120 -4.30 -11.91 12.52
N GLY A 121 -3.46 -10.88 12.53
CA GLY A 121 -2.09 -10.94 13.07
C GLY A 121 -1.03 -11.36 12.05
N ALA A 122 -1.42 -11.96 10.92
CA ALA A 122 -0.48 -12.25 9.85
C ALA A 122 -0.07 -10.95 9.14
N VAL A 123 1.23 -10.65 9.07
CA VAL A 123 1.73 -9.45 8.37
C VAL A 123 1.71 -9.63 6.85
N THR A 124 1.97 -10.86 6.40
CA THR A 124 2.09 -11.27 4.99
C THR A 124 1.05 -12.34 4.69
N GLY A 125 0.40 -12.25 3.53
CA GLY A 125 -0.58 -13.26 3.09
C GLY A 125 0.09 -14.41 2.34
N GLN A 126 -0.59 -15.55 2.25
CA GLN A 126 0.01 -16.81 1.78
C GLN A 126 0.47 -16.77 0.31
N LEU A 127 -0.18 -15.99 -0.55
CA LEU A 127 0.17 -15.94 -1.98
C LEU A 127 1.55 -15.33 -2.28
N THR A 128 2.15 -14.63 -1.32
CA THR A 128 3.49 -14.05 -1.50
C THR A 128 4.54 -15.12 -1.77
N TYR A 129 4.39 -16.32 -1.20
CA TYR A 129 5.31 -17.43 -1.44
C TYR A 129 5.30 -17.86 -2.91
N PHE A 130 4.11 -17.99 -3.52
CA PHE A 130 3.97 -18.36 -4.92
C PHE A 130 4.52 -17.30 -5.86
N SER A 131 4.37 -16.01 -5.54
CA SER A 131 4.98 -14.94 -6.35
C SER A 131 6.50 -15.03 -6.36
N PHE A 132 7.15 -15.32 -5.22
CA PHE A 132 8.60 -15.51 -5.18
C PHE A 132 9.06 -16.70 -6.04
N LEU A 133 8.38 -17.84 -5.92
CA LEU A 133 8.70 -19.02 -6.74
C LEU A 133 8.52 -18.71 -8.23
N SER A 134 7.48 -17.98 -8.61
CA SER A 134 7.26 -17.55 -9.99
C SER A 134 8.40 -16.66 -10.47
N SER A 135 8.81 -15.66 -9.69
CA SER A 135 9.95 -14.79 -10.05
C SER A 135 11.24 -15.57 -10.29
N ILE A 136 11.54 -16.59 -9.48
CA ILE A 136 12.73 -17.45 -9.64
C ILE A 136 12.64 -18.31 -10.92
N LYS A 137 11.45 -18.80 -11.25
CA LYS A 137 11.25 -19.59 -12.49
C LYS A 137 11.44 -18.71 -13.72
N GLU A 138 10.83 -17.52 -13.70
CA GLU A 138 10.88 -16.57 -14.82
C GLU A 138 12.26 -15.93 -15.02
N SER A 139 13.04 -15.75 -13.94
CA SER A 139 14.35 -15.09 -14.04
C SER A 139 15.33 -15.81 -14.97
N ARG A 140 15.12 -17.10 -15.25
CA ARG A 140 15.91 -17.88 -16.23
C ARG A 140 15.81 -17.35 -17.65
N PHE A 141 14.72 -16.64 -17.96
CA PHE A 141 14.41 -16.16 -19.30
C PHE A 141 14.48 -14.63 -19.40
N LYS A 142 14.93 -13.95 -18.34
CA LYS A 142 15.04 -12.48 -18.31
C LYS A 142 16.44 -12.02 -18.71
N PRO A 143 16.56 -10.85 -19.36
CA PRO A 143 17.85 -10.25 -19.65
C PRO A 143 18.55 -9.80 -18.36
N ILE A 144 19.86 -9.56 -18.45
CA ILE A 144 20.65 -8.99 -17.36
C ILE A 144 20.07 -7.63 -16.95
N GLY A 145 19.77 -7.46 -15.66
CA GLY A 145 19.27 -6.21 -15.11
C GLY A 145 18.12 -6.41 -14.12
N VAL A 146 17.52 -5.30 -13.70
CA VAL A 146 16.33 -5.30 -12.83
C VAL A 146 15.10 -5.54 -13.68
N ASN A 147 14.40 -6.64 -13.41
CA ASN A 147 13.17 -7.00 -14.08
C ASN A 147 12.06 -7.07 -13.03
N ILE A 148 10.95 -6.36 -13.27
CA ILE A 148 9.74 -6.50 -12.46
C ILE A 148 8.99 -7.71 -13.00
N CYS A 149 8.81 -8.72 -12.16
CA CYS A 149 8.12 -9.97 -12.48
C CYS A 149 6.68 -9.94 -11.96
#